data_AF-A0AAV2C0V6-F1
#
_entry.id   AF-A0AAV2C0V6-F1
#
_cell.length_a   1.000
_cell.length_b   1.000
_cell.length_c   1.000
_cell.angle_alpha   90.00
_cell.angle_beta   90.00
_cell.angle_gamma   90.00
#
_symmetry.space_group_name_H-M   'P 1'
#
loop_
_entity.id
_entity.type
_entity.pdbx_description
1 polymer ?
#
loop_
_entity_poly.entity_id
_entity_poly.type
_entity_poly.pdbx_seq_one_letter_code
_entity_poly.pdbx_strand_id
1 'polypeptide(L)'
;MAVYSGMLDFEIAFAYVFANLLSLPLWYSLLAKKNSIKSLIIQYQKINSLQKKSLPNRDAIINFAFAFCISIPVIAVTCCAAWISTDEVMKNCYGFFLPFQENFAAVLLRFCVLLLVFTSQHIFPNSAAIICTVLYFKFSDLFNVFYEELQDLRGEYVNHYLMHSKMKQHTLLFRVAYELQDATSVICFLFLCSRMALMYFTLATFMLQPEGISPANAWEMMPVVVAAPLSIIFLTICCSMITAKIKNCVTTLQEIQTDKALKDKTEKETLRCLESMLSKRFPLISACNVVILDLRLNFTVFGSLFTYGLLFLSLKK
;
A
#
# COMPACT_ATOMS: atom_id res chain seq x y z
N MET A 1 29.18 -9.09 29.91
CA MET A 1 27.81 -8.55 29.80
C MET A 1 27.79 -7.13 29.24
N ALA A 2 28.52 -6.15 29.78
CA ALA A 2 28.53 -4.76 29.26
C ALA A 2 28.91 -4.61 27.77
N VAL A 3 29.88 -5.40 27.27
CA VAL A 3 30.29 -5.38 25.84
C VAL A 3 29.19 -5.92 24.91
N TYR A 4 28.42 -6.91 25.37
CA TYR A 4 27.28 -7.45 24.61
C TYR A 4 26.08 -6.50 24.61
N SER A 5 25.86 -5.75 25.69
CA SER A 5 24.84 -4.69 25.75
C SER A 5 25.12 -3.59 24.72
N GLY A 6 26.37 -3.09 24.66
CA GLY A 6 26.73 -2.03 23.72
C GLY A 6 26.66 -2.44 22.24
N MET A 7 26.83 -3.72 21.91
CA MET A 7 26.64 -4.21 20.53
C MET A 7 25.15 -4.31 20.16
N LEU A 8 24.30 -4.76 21.08
CA LEU A 8 22.85 -4.80 20.88
C LEU A 8 22.28 -3.39 20.65
N ASP A 9 22.78 -2.40 21.40
CA ASP A 9 22.37 -1.00 21.28
C ASP A 9 22.74 -0.40 19.90
N PHE A 10 23.89 -0.80 19.33
CA PHE A 10 24.33 -0.36 18.00
C PHE A 10 23.50 -0.99 16.87
N GLU A 11 23.18 -2.28 16.95
CA GLU A 11 22.36 -2.98 15.95
C GLU A 11 20.94 -2.42 15.89
N ILE A 12 20.36 -2.15 17.07
CA ILE A 12 19.07 -1.47 17.22
C ILE A 12 19.15 -0.08 16.59
N ALA A 13 20.10 0.77 17.01
CA ALA A 13 20.24 2.11 16.46
C ALA A 13 20.44 2.11 14.94
N PHE A 14 21.27 1.22 14.41
CA PHE A 14 21.49 1.08 12.98
C PHE A 14 20.22 0.70 12.23
N ALA A 15 19.43 -0.24 12.75
CA ALA A 15 18.17 -0.64 12.13
C ALA A 15 17.12 0.48 12.16
N TYR A 16 17.01 1.24 13.26
CA TYR A 16 16.15 2.42 13.32
C TYR A 16 16.57 3.48 12.30
N VAL A 17 17.88 3.75 12.18
CA VAL A 17 18.43 4.66 11.18
C VAL A 17 18.14 4.16 9.76
N PHE A 18 18.32 2.87 9.50
CA PHE A 18 18.07 2.26 8.19
C PHE A 18 16.58 2.30 7.80
N ALA A 19 15.67 1.97 8.73
CA ALA A 19 14.23 2.04 8.50
C ALA A 19 13.79 3.50 8.23
N ASN A 20 14.36 4.46 8.97
CA ASN A 20 14.15 5.88 8.73
C ASN A 20 14.73 6.34 7.38
N LEU A 21 15.88 5.79 6.97
CA LEU A 21 16.51 6.12 5.71
C LEU A 21 15.62 5.75 4.51
N LEU A 22 14.78 4.72 4.60
CA LEU A 22 13.81 4.38 3.55
C LEU A 22 12.58 5.30 3.51
N SER A 23 12.25 5.99 4.60
CA SER A 23 11.15 6.96 4.63
C SER A 23 11.46 8.20 3.78
N LEU A 24 12.74 8.59 3.67
CA LEU A 24 13.17 9.76 2.90
C LEU A 24 13.00 9.57 1.38
N PRO A 25 13.52 8.51 0.73
CA PRO A 25 13.22 8.21 -0.67
C PRO A 25 11.72 8.09 -0.93
N LEU A 26 10.95 7.52 0.00
CA LEU A 26 9.51 7.42 -0.14
C LEU A 26 8.85 8.81 -0.17
N TRP A 27 9.29 9.72 0.71
CA TRP A 27 8.88 11.13 0.72
C TRP A 27 9.20 11.82 -0.61
N TYR A 28 10.45 11.71 -1.06
CA TYR A 28 10.85 12.29 -2.34
C TYR A 28 10.09 11.71 -3.53
N SER A 29 9.82 10.40 -3.53
CA SER A 29 9.05 9.73 -4.58
C SER A 29 7.61 10.25 -4.64
N LEU A 30 6.95 10.37 -3.48
CA LEU A 30 5.62 10.98 -3.38
C LEU A 30 5.60 12.42 -3.89
N LEU A 31 6.59 13.22 -3.48
CA LEU A 31 6.70 14.61 -3.91
C LEU A 31 6.92 14.70 -5.42
N ALA A 32 7.81 13.88 -5.98
CA ALA A 32 8.11 13.83 -7.41
C ALA A 32 6.89 13.41 -8.24
N LYS A 33 6.07 12.48 -7.73
CA LYS A 33 4.86 11.99 -8.41
C LYS A 33 3.59 12.80 -8.09
N LYS A 34 3.67 13.89 -7.31
CA LYS A 34 2.52 14.74 -6.94
C LYS A 34 1.70 15.21 -8.15
N ASN A 35 2.36 15.67 -9.21
CA ASN A 35 1.67 16.15 -10.41
C ASN A 35 1.02 15.01 -11.20
N SER A 36 1.67 13.84 -11.26
CA SER A 36 1.09 12.63 -11.87
C SER A 36 -0.15 12.16 -11.11
N ILE A 37 -0.11 12.15 -9.78
CA ILE A 37 -1.26 11.82 -8.93
C ILE A 37 -2.41 12.81 -9.16
N LYS A 38 -2.11 14.12 -9.24
CA LYS A 38 -3.13 15.13 -9.54
C LYS A 38 -3.74 14.93 -10.93
N SER A 39 -2.91 14.62 -11.94
CA SER A 39 -3.36 14.30 -13.29
C SER A 39 -4.30 13.09 -13.30
N LEU A 40 -3.93 12.01 -12.58
CA LEU A 40 -4.76 10.81 -12.45
C LEU A 40 -6.15 11.11 -11.86
N ILE A 41 -6.21 11.92 -10.81
CA ILE A 41 -7.49 12.31 -10.19
C ILE A 41 -8.38 13.06 -11.20
N ILE A 42 -7.80 13.95 -12.02
CA ILE A 42 -8.54 14.67 -13.08
C ILE A 42 -9.02 13.67 -14.15
N GLN A 43 -8.19 12.71 -14.55
CA GLN A 43 -8.60 11.67 -15.51
C GLN A 43 -9.72 10.79 -14.96
N TYR A 44 -9.69 10.45 -13.67
CA TYR A 44 -10.76 9.70 -13.02
C TYR A 44 -12.09 10.46 -13.08
N GLN A 45 -12.08 11.76 -12.78
CA GLN A 45 -13.26 12.61 -12.89
C GLN A 45 -13.79 12.67 -14.33
N LYS A 46 -12.88 12.77 -15.32
CA LYS A 46 -13.24 12.76 -16.73
C LYS A 46 -13.89 11.44 -17.15
N ILE A 47 -13.33 10.29 -16.77
CA ILE A 47 -13.92 8.98 -17.07
C ILE A 47 -15.28 8.83 -16.40
N ASN A 48 -15.39 9.23 -15.13
CA ASN A 48 -16.65 9.21 -14.40
C ASN A 48 -17.73 10.04 -15.11
N SER A 49 -17.39 11.23 -15.62
CA SER A 49 -18.32 12.08 -16.38
C SER A 49 -18.79 11.42 -17.69
N LEU A 50 -17.93 10.60 -18.34
CA LEU A 50 -18.28 9.86 -19.55
C LEU A 50 -19.18 8.65 -19.27
N GLN A 51 -19.07 8.05 -18.08
CA GLN A 51 -19.88 6.90 -17.67
C GLN A 51 -21.28 7.30 -17.19
N LYS A 52 -21.50 8.57 -16.82
CA LYS A 52 -22.79 9.12 -16.33
C LYS A 52 -23.39 8.37 -15.13
N LYS A 53 -22.69 7.41 -14.52
CA LYS A 53 -23.07 6.74 -13.29
C LYS A 53 -22.42 7.45 -12.11
N SER A 54 -23.17 7.66 -11.03
CA SER A 54 -22.59 8.16 -9.79
C SER A 54 -21.78 7.06 -9.11
N LEU A 55 -20.47 7.31 -8.95
CA LEU A 55 -19.66 6.48 -8.07
C LEU A 55 -20.13 6.66 -6.62
N PRO A 56 -20.14 5.59 -5.82
CA PRO A 56 -20.47 5.70 -4.40
C PRO A 56 -19.49 6.67 -3.72
N ASN A 57 -20.02 7.64 -2.99
CA ASN A 57 -19.20 8.51 -2.15
C ASN A 57 -18.65 7.68 -0.99
N ARG A 58 -17.32 7.52 -0.93
CA ARG A 58 -16.61 6.77 0.11
C ARG A 58 -15.64 7.64 0.90
N ASP A 59 -15.78 8.96 0.82
CA ASP A 59 -14.88 9.90 1.47
C ASP A 59 -14.87 9.69 2.99
N ALA A 60 -16.00 9.32 3.58
CA ALA A 60 -16.09 8.96 5.00
C ALA A 60 -15.19 7.77 5.37
N ILE A 61 -15.16 6.71 4.55
CA ILE A 61 -14.32 5.53 4.77
C ILE A 61 -12.83 5.90 4.63
N ILE A 62 -12.49 6.71 3.64
CA ILE A 62 -11.12 7.17 3.41
C ILE A 62 -10.64 8.03 4.58
N ASN A 63 -11.47 8.99 5.01
CA ASN A 63 -11.18 9.86 6.16
C ASN A 63 -11.03 9.05 7.44
N PHE A 64 -11.89 8.05 7.65
CA PHE A 64 -11.77 7.13 8.77
C PHE A 64 -10.46 6.34 8.72
N ALA A 65 -10.06 5.82 7.56
CA ALA A 65 -8.79 5.12 7.39
C ALA A 65 -7.57 6.01 7.70
N PHE A 66 -7.59 7.28 7.27
CA PHE A 66 -6.55 8.25 7.63
C PHE A 66 -6.53 8.54 9.13
N ALA A 67 -7.70 8.79 9.73
CA ALA A 67 -7.81 9.04 11.17
C ALA A 67 -7.27 7.85 11.98
N PHE A 68 -7.63 6.63 11.59
CA PHE A 68 -7.15 5.39 12.22
C PHE A 68 -5.63 5.20 12.04
N CYS A 69 -5.11 5.50 10.86
CA CYS A 69 -3.68 5.44 10.56
C CYS A 69 -2.84 6.41 11.40
N ILE A 70 -3.40 7.57 11.75
CA ILE A 70 -2.72 8.57 12.59
C ILE A 70 -2.92 8.26 14.07
N SER A 71 -4.11 7.82 14.47
CA SER A 71 -4.43 7.60 15.88
C SER A 71 -3.66 6.44 16.49
N ILE A 72 -3.47 5.32 15.77
CA ILE A 72 -2.71 4.16 16.30
C ILE A 72 -1.28 4.56 16.71
N PRO A 73 -0.44 5.16 15.83
CA PRO A 73 0.90 5.57 16.21
C PRO A 73 0.89 6.63 17.32
N VAL A 74 -0.04 7.58 17.32
CA VAL A 74 -0.11 8.63 18.37
C VAL A 74 -0.44 8.03 19.74
N ILE A 75 -1.40 7.10 19.81
CA ILE A 75 -1.74 6.38 21.05
C ILE A 75 -0.53 5.57 21.51
N ALA A 76 0.10 4.84 20.59
CA ALA A 76 1.28 4.03 20.88
C ALA A 76 2.47 4.87 21.38
N VAL A 77 2.74 6.04 20.78
CA VAL A 77 3.75 7.01 21.27
C VAL A 77 3.41 7.46 22.68
N THR A 78 2.15 7.80 22.94
CA THR A 78 1.72 8.31 24.25
C THR A 78 1.90 7.25 25.33
N CYS A 79 1.49 6.01 25.04
CA CYS A 79 1.71 4.89 25.94
C CYS A 79 3.21 4.59 26.11
N CYS A 80 3.98 4.51 25.02
CA CYS A 80 5.42 4.28 25.07
C CYS A 80 6.12 5.34 25.94
N ALA A 81 5.83 6.62 25.74
CA ALA A 81 6.37 7.72 26.54
C ALA A 81 5.96 7.65 28.03
N ALA A 82 4.76 7.15 28.35
CA ALA A 82 4.34 6.96 29.73
C ALA A 82 5.11 5.83 30.43
N TRP A 83 5.50 4.79 29.69
CA TRP A 83 6.21 3.63 30.22
C TRP A 83 7.74 3.72 30.09
N ILE A 84 8.27 4.68 29.32
CA ILE A 84 9.71 4.76 29.02
C ILE A 84 10.60 4.94 30.26
N SER A 85 10.07 5.53 31.33
CA SER A 85 10.81 5.71 32.59
C SER A 85 11.17 4.39 33.27
N THR A 86 10.44 3.31 32.94
CA THR A 86 10.68 1.96 33.47
C THR A 86 11.74 1.18 32.70
N ASP A 87 12.21 1.70 31.55
CA ASP A 87 13.18 1.05 30.68
C ASP A 87 14.39 1.97 30.48
N GLU A 88 15.49 1.71 31.22
CA GLU A 88 16.69 2.56 31.19
C GLU A 88 17.32 2.63 29.80
N VAL A 89 17.25 1.55 29.02
CA VAL A 89 17.83 1.49 27.67
C VAL A 89 17.05 2.41 26.74
N MET A 90 15.72 2.27 26.68
CA MET A 90 14.89 3.15 25.86
C MET A 90 14.98 4.61 26.32
N LYS A 91 14.97 4.85 27.62
CA LYS A 91 15.12 6.18 28.21
C LYS A 91 16.40 6.86 27.75
N ASN A 92 17.51 6.12 27.71
CA ASN A 92 18.80 6.62 27.24
C ASN A 92 18.77 6.86 25.72
N CYS A 93 18.28 5.91 24.93
CA CYS A 93 18.17 6.06 23.47
C CYS A 93 17.38 7.31 23.06
N TYR A 94 16.17 7.48 23.62
CA TYR A 94 15.30 8.61 23.32
C TYR A 94 15.68 9.91 24.04
N GLY A 95 16.61 9.83 25.00
CA GLY A 95 17.27 10.97 25.65
C GLY A 95 18.61 11.36 25.02
N PHE A 96 18.97 10.80 23.85
CA PHE A 96 20.27 11.00 23.20
C PHE A 96 21.48 10.63 24.07
N PHE A 97 21.30 9.66 24.97
CA PHE A 97 22.27 9.23 25.98
C PHE A 97 22.76 10.38 26.88
N LEU A 98 22.02 11.49 26.93
CA LEU A 98 22.30 12.61 27.83
C LEU A 98 21.63 12.36 29.19
N PRO A 99 22.37 12.53 30.31
CA PRO A 99 21.81 12.35 31.65
C PRO A 99 20.92 13.54 32.00
N PHE A 100 19.66 13.49 31.58
CA PHE A 100 18.66 14.45 32.02
C PHE A 100 18.11 14.09 33.40
N GLN A 101 18.01 15.08 34.29
CA GLN A 101 17.16 14.94 35.48
C GLN A 101 15.71 14.67 35.05
N GLU A 102 14.99 13.85 35.83
CA GLU A 102 13.59 13.47 35.56
C GLU A 102 12.62 14.61 35.85
N ASN A 103 12.78 15.68 35.08
CA ASN A 103 11.94 16.87 35.10
C ASN A 103 11.02 16.86 33.89
N PHE A 104 9.94 17.65 33.96
CA PHE A 104 8.95 17.76 32.89
C PHE A 104 9.56 18.01 31.49
N ALA A 105 10.61 18.84 31.41
CA ALA A 105 11.31 19.13 30.16
C ALA A 105 11.94 17.89 29.52
N ALA A 106 12.51 16.98 30.32
CA ALA A 106 13.13 15.75 29.82
C ALA A 106 12.08 14.78 29.26
N VAL A 107 10.95 14.63 29.96
CA VAL A 107 9.80 13.83 29.51
C VAL A 107 9.22 14.38 28.21
N LEU A 108 9.03 15.71 28.13
CA LEU A 108 8.53 16.37 26.94
C LEU A 108 9.47 16.19 25.74
N LEU A 109 10.79 16.33 25.95
CA LEU A 109 11.79 16.10 24.90
C LEU A 109 11.69 14.65 24.36
N ARG A 110 11.68 13.64 25.24
CA ARG A 110 11.56 12.23 24.84
C ARG A 110 10.25 11.98 24.08
N PHE A 111 9.14 12.55 24.52
CA PHE A 111 7.86 12.47 23.80
C PHE A 111 7.95 13.07 22.40
N CYS A 112 8.57 14.25 22.25
CA CYS A 112 8.76 14.88 20.94
C CYS A 112 9.63 14.03 20.00
N VAL A 113 10.70 13.43 20.51
CA VAL A 113 11.58 12.53 19.73
C VAL A 113 10.82 11.27 19.31
N LEU A 114 10.11 10.62 20.24
CA LEU A 114 9.25 9.46 19.94
C LEU A 114 8.21 9.79 18.87
N LEU A 115 7.53 10.94 18.98
CA LEU A 115 6.54 11.37 18.01
C LEU A 115 7.14 11.54 16.61
N LEU A 116 8.35 12.10 16.52
CA LEU A 116 9.07 12.27 15.25
C LEU A 116 9.47 10.92 14.65
N VAL A 117 9.96 9.99 15.47
CA VAL A 117 10.26 8.61 15.04
C VAL A 117 9.01 7.90 14.54
N PHE A 118 7.91 7.94 15.29
CA PHE A 118 6.67 7.28 14.86
C PHE A 118 6.03 7.94 13.65
N THR A 119 6.20 9.25 13.49
CA THR A 119 5.72 9.97 12.32
C THR A 119 6.48 9.52 11.07
N SER A 120 7.81 9.46 11.15
CA SER A 120 8.67 9.04 10.03
C SER A 120 8.56 7.55 9.72
N GLN A 121 8.52 6.69 10.74
CA GLN A 121 8.51 5.24 10.58
C GLN A 121 7.13 4.66 10.33
N HIS A 122 6.06 5.22 10.92
CA HIS A 122 4.72 4.64 10.85
C HIS A 122 3.74 5.51 10.08
N ILE A 123 3.47 6.74 10.55
CA ILE A 123 2.40 7.59 10.01
C ILE A 123 2.66 7.88 8.53
N PHE A 124 3.89 8.27 8.19
CA PHE A 124 4.20 8.69 6.83
C PHE A 124 4.10 7.55 5.80
N PRO A 125 4.78 6.38 5.94
CA PRO A 125 4.66 5.34 4.93
C PRO A 125 3.27 4.69 4.92
N ASN A 126 2.55 4.64 6.04
CA ASN A 126 1.16 4.20 6.04
C ASN A 126 0.24 5.19 5.28
N SER A 127 0.48 6.50 5.40
CA SER A 127 -0.23 7.51 4.61
C SER A 127 0.05 7.34 3.11
N ALA A 128 1.30 7.05 2.74
CA ALA A 128 1.66 6.71 1.36
C ALA A 128 0.88 5.49 0.85
N ALA A 129 0.80 4.44 1.67
CA ALA A 129 0.02 3.24 1.34
C ALA A 129 -1.47 3.54 1.16
N ILE A 130 -2.06 4.37 2.03
CA ILE A 130 -3.47 4.79 1.90
C ILE A 130 -3.68 5.56 0.60
N ILE A 131 -2.80 6.51 0.25
CA ILE A 131 -2.90 7.25 -1.01
C ILE A 131 -2.90 6.28 -2.20
N CYS A 132 -1.95 5.36 -2.27
CA CYS A 132 -1.90 4.35 -3.34
C CYS A 132 -3.16 3.46 -3.33
N THR A 133 -3.60 2.99 -2.16
CA THR A 133 -4.78 2.15 -2.01
C THR A 133 -6.03 2.86 -2.51
N VAL A 134 -6.22 4.15 -2.18
CA VAL A 134 -7.34 4.96 -2.67
C VAL A 134 -7.30 5.12 -4.18
N LEU A 135 -6.12 5.38 -4.76
CA LEU A 135 -5.96 5.49 -6.22
C LEU A 135 -6.32 4.18 -6.93
N TYR A 136 -5.85 3.04 -6.42
CA TYR A 136 -6.18 1.72 -6.96
C TYR A 136 -7.67 1.40 -6.79
N PHE A 137 -8.23 1.68 -5.62
CA PHE A 137 -9.63 1.43 -5.33
C PHE A 137 -10.55 2.24 -6.26
N LYS A 138 -10.29 3.54 -6.43
CA LYS A 138 -11.07 4.39 -7.36
C LYS A 138 -10.94 3.93 -8.81
N PHE A 139 -9.75 3.48 -9.23
CA PHE A 139 -9.58 2.90 -10.56
C PHE A 139 -10.38 1.60 -10.73
N SER A 140 -10.36 0.74 -9.72
CA SER A 140 -11.14 -0.49 -9.70
C SER A 140 -12.64 -0.21 -9.85
N ASP A 141 -13.17 0.82 -9.18
CA ASP A 141 -14.57 1.22 -9.32
C ASP A 141 -14.90 1.69 -10.75
N LEU A 142 -14.07 2.54 -11.35
CA LEU A 142 -14.24 2.99 -12.75
C LEU A 142 -14.25 1.80 -13.72
N PHE A 143 -13.37 0.83 -13.48
CA PHE A 143 -13.29 -0.37 -14.28
C PHE A 143 -14.50 -1.29 -14.08
N ASN A 144 -15.02 -1.38 -12.86
CA ASN A 144 -16.22 -2.13 -12.55
C ASN A 144 -17.44 -1.56 -13.29
N VAL A 145 -17.60 -0.23 -13.31
CA VAL A 145 -18.67 0.43 -14.07
C VAL A 145 -18.58 0.08 -15.56
N PHE A 146 -17.39 0.15 -16.14
CA PHE A 146 -17.18 -0.22 -17.55
C PHE A 146 -17.49 -1.70 -17.80
N TYR A 147 -17.09 -2.58 -16.88
CA TYR A 147 -17.37 -4.00 -16.97
C TYR A 147 -18.88 -4.30 -16.94
N GLU A 148 -19.64 -3.70 -16.04
CA GLU A 148 -21.10 -3.82 -16.00
C GLU A 148 -21.75 -3.36 -17.31
N GLU A 149 -21.34 -2.19 -17.80
CA GLU A 149 -21.82 -1.67 -19.09
C GLU A 149 -21.46 -2.58 -20.27
N LEU A 150 -20.37 -3.35 -20.17
CA LEU A 150 -19.99 -4.33 -21.18
C LEU A 150 -20.86 -5.60 -21.09
N GLN A 151 -21.22 -6.03 -19.88
CA GLN A 151 -22.12 -7.17 -19.68
C GLN A 151 -23.51 -6.88 -20.25
N ASP A 152 -24.02 -5.66 -20.07
CA ASP A 152 -25.31 -5.23 -20.64
C ASP A 152 -25.33 -5.38 -22.18
N LEU A 153 -24.19 -5.18 -22.85
CA LEU A 153 -24.06 -5.31 -24.30
C LEU A 153 -24.11 -6.75 -24.82
N ARG A 154 -24.02 -7.76 -23.95
CA ARG A 154 -24.07 -9.17 -24.37
C ARG A 154 -25.49 -9.57 -24.84
N GLY A 155 -26.53 -8.93 -24.31
CA GLY A 155 -27.92 -9.24 -24.62
C GLY A 155 -28.56 -8.38 -25.72
N GLU A 156 -27.96 -7.24 -26.07
CA GLU A 156 -28.57 -6.24 -26.94
C GLU A 156 -28.04 -6.24 -28.37
N TYR A 157 -28.83 -5.70 -29.31
CA TYR A 157 -28.36 -5.41 -30.66
C TYR A 157 -27.35 -4.26 -30.61
N VAL A 158 -26.07 -4.57 -30.76
CA VAL A 158 -25.00 -3.59 -30.61
C VAL A 158 -24.76 -2.83 -31.91
N ASN A 159 -25.13 -1.56 -31.94
CA ASN A 159 -24.79 -0.61 -33.00
C ASN A 159 -23.28 -0.26 -32.98
N HIS A 160 -22.66 -0.09 -34.14
CA HIS A 160 -21.27 0.37 -34.30
C HIS A 160 -20.96 1.63 -33.45
N TYR A 161 -21.85 2.62 -33.41
CA TYR A 161 -21.63 3.85 -32.63
C TYR A 161 -21.45 3.57 -31.13
N LEU A 162 -22.25 2.66 -30.57
CA LEU A 162 -22.19 2.28 -29.17
C LEU A 162 -20.88 1.53 -28.89
N MET A 163 -20.51 0.57 -29.74
CA MET A 163 -19.25 -0.15 -29.62
C MET A 163 -18.03 0.78 -29.72
N HIS A 164 -18.05 1.74 -30.65
CA HIS A 164 -16.99 2.72 -30.80
C HIS A 164 -16.87 3.63 -29.56
N SER A 165 -17.99 4.01 -28.94
CA SER A 165 -17.99 4.73 -27.66
C SER A 165 -17.33 3.91 -26.54
N LYS A 166 -17.66 2.61 -26.45
CA LYS A 166 -17.05 1.68 -25.47
C LYS A 166 -15.57 1.47 -25.73
N MET A 167 -15.14 1.37 -26.99
CA MET A 167 -13.73 1.32 -27.37
C MET A 167 -12.97 2.58 -26.91
N LYS A 168 -13.58 3.77 -27.03
CA LYS A 168 -12.99 5.02 -26.50
C LYS A 168 -12.86 4.99 -24.98
N GLN A 169 -13.89 4.56 -24.26
CA GLN A 169 -13.84 4.40 -22.79
C GLN A 169 -12.75 3.40 -22.37
N HIS A 170 -12.70 2.23 -23.01
CA HIS A 170 -11.67 1.21 -22.79
C HIS A 170 -10.26 1.77 -23.04
N THR A 171 -10.09 2.56 -24.11
CA THR A 171 -8.81 3.20 -24.44
C THR A 171 -8.38 4.20 -23.38
N LEU A 172 -9.32 4.95 -22.79
CA LEU A 172 -9.03 5.86 -21.69
C LEU A 172 -8.64 5.09 -20.43
N LEU A 173 -9.40 4.05 -20.05
CA LEU A 173 -9.06 3.18 -18.92
C LEU A 173 -7.68 2.55 -19.08
N PHE A 174 -7.36 2.09 -20.28
CA PHE A 174 -6.05 1.55 -20.63
C PHE A 174 -4.93 2.55 -20.40
N ARG A 175 -5.07 3.79 -20.90
CA ARG A 175 -4.07 4.84 -20.68
C ARG A 175 -3.91 5.17 -19.20
N VAL A 176 -5.03 5.32 -18.50
CA VAL A 176 -5.05 5.63 -17.07
C VAL A 176 -4.42 4.52 -16.24
N ALA A 177 -4.56 3.24 -16.63
CA ALA A 177 -3.88 2.13 -15.96
C ALA A 177 -2.35 2.27 -16.03
N TYR A 178 -1.80 2.70 -17.17
CA TYR A 178 -0.36 2.95 -17.33
C TYR A 178 0.10 4.16 -16.54
N GLU A 179 -0.65 5.25 -16.55
CA GLU A 179 -0.36 6.43 -15.73
C GLU A 179 -0.42 6.10 -14.24
N LEU A 180 -1.37 5.25 -13.83
CA LEU A 180 -1.53 4.78 -12.46
C LEU A 180 -0.31 3.98 -12.05
N GLN A 181 0.06 2.98 -12.85
CA GLN A 181 1.25 2.16 -12.62
C GLN A 181 2.52 3.02 -12.55
N ASP A 182 2.74 3.96 -13.47
CA ASP A 182 3.91 4.85 -13.41
C ASP A 182 3.93 5.73 -12.15
N ALA A 183 2.77 6.25 -11.73
CA ALA A 183 2.67 7.12 -10.57
C ALA A 183 2.92 6.39 -9.25
N THR A 184 2.47 5.14 -9.12
CA THR A 184 2.47 4.41 -7.85
C THR A 184 3.59 3.39 -7.71
N SER A 185 4.16 2.89 -8.81
CA SER A 185 5.07 1.73 -8.78
C SER A 185 6.28 1.91 -7.86
N VAL A 186 6.96 3.07 -7.94
CA VAL A 186 8.12 3.39 -7.08
C VAL A 186 7.70 3.63 -5.64
N ILE A 187 6.55 4.28 -5.41
CA ILE A 187 6.01 4.54 -4.08
C ILE A 187 5.71 3.20 -3.38
N CYS A 188 5.03 2.28 -4.07
CA CYS A 188 4.70 0.95 -3.56
C CYS A 188 5.97 0.13 -3.27
N PHE A 189 6.99 0.20 -4.11
CA PHE A 189 8.26 -0.49 -3.87
C PHE A 189 8.96 -0.01 -2.61
N LEU A 190 9.16 1.31 -2.47
CA LEU A 190 9.82 1.88 -1.30
C LEU A 190 9.00 1.66 -0.02
N PHE A 191 7.68 1.74 -0.12
CA PHE A 191 6.77 1.39 0.97
C PHE A 191 6.95 -0.07 1.41
N LEU A 192 6.93 -1.02 0.46
CA LEU A 192 7.13 -2.45 0.78
C LEU A 192 8.50 -2.69 1.40
N CYS A 193 9.58 -2.14 0.86
CA CYS A 193 10.92 -2.26 1.44
C CYS A 193 10.96 -1.72 2.87
N SER A 194 10.40 -0.53 3.11
CA SER A 194 10.33 0.09 4.44
C SER A 194 9.56 -0.79 5.43
N ARG A 195 8.38 -1.29 5.04
CA ARG A 195 7.55 -2.13 5.91
C ARG A 195 8.18 -3.49 6.19
N MET A 196 8.76 -4.13 5.18
CA MET A 196 9.44 -5.41 5.34
C MET A 196 10.64 -5.28 6.28
N ALA A 197 11.50 -4.27 6.07
CA ALA A 197 12.64 -4.02 6.94
C ALA A 197 12.21 -3.81 8.40
N LEU A 198 11.16 -3.00 8.61
CA LEU A 198 10.65 -2.72 9.95
C LEU A 198 10.04 -3.98 10.60
N MET A 199 9.27 -4.79 9.87
CA MET A 199 8.71 -6.04 10.40
C MET A 199 9.80 -7.06 10.75
N TYR A 200 10.83 -7.23 9.91
CA TYR A 200 11.97 -8.11 10.25
C TYR A 200 12.73 -7.62 11.46
N PHE A 201 12.92 -6.30 11.57
CA PHE A 201 13.59 -5.71 12.73
C PHE A 201 12.80 -5.93 14.02
N THR A 202 11.50 -5.65 14.00
CA THR A 202 10.61 -5.91 15.14
C THR A 202 10.62 -7.38 15.52
N LEU A 203 10.59 -8.29 14.54
CA LEU A 203 10.67 -9.73 14.77
C LEU A 203 12.01 -10.15 15.41
N ALA A 204 13.13 -9.63 14.90
CA ALA A 204 14.45 -9.91 15.47
C ALA A 204 14.54 -9.42 16.92
N THR A 205 14.09 -8.18 17.19
CA THR A 205 14.08 -7.60 18.53
C THR A 205 13.23 -8.42 19.50
N PHE A 206 12.04 -8.86 19.06
CA PHE A 206 11.16 -9.72 19.84
C PHE A 206 11.82 -11.06 20.20
N MET A 207 12.51 -11.70 19.25
CA MET A 207 13.10 -13.04 19.45
C MET A 207 14.40 -13.01 20.26
N LEU A 208 15.19 -11.95 20.12
CA LEU A 208 16.50 -11.81 20.74
C LEU A 208 16.44 -11.35 22.20
N GLN A 209 15.33 -10.77 22.67
CA GLN A 209 15.19 -10.37 24.09
C GLN A 209 15.04 -11.61 25.00
N PRO A 210 15.97 -11.86 25.96
CA PRO A 210 15.91 -13.02 26.85
C PRO A 210 15.01 -12.80 28.07
N GLU A 211 14.84 -11.55 28.52
CA GLU A 211 14.17 -11.20 29.79
C GLU A 211 12.68 -10.84 29.61
N GLY A 212 12.12 -11.14 28.44
CA GLY A 212 10.77 -10.68 28.06
C GLY A 212 10.77 -9.24 27.54
N ILE A 213 9.59 -8.76 27.16
CA ILE A 213 9.42 -7.48 26.48
C ILE A 213 8.96 -6.45 27.47
N SER A 214 9.72 -5.36 27.62
CA SER A 214 9.31 -4.24 28.46
C SER A 214 8.01 -3.63 27.93
N PRO A 215 7.13 -3.10 28.81
CA PRO A 215 5.88 -2.47 28.35
C PRO A 215 6.12 -1.36 27.32
N ALA A 216 7.19 -0.57 27.47
CA ALA A 216 7.55 0.49 26.53
C ALA A 216 7.91 -0.07 25.13
N ASN A 217 8.71 -1.13 25.06
CA ASN A 217 9.03 -1.83 23.81
C ASN A 217 7.78 -2.45 23.17
N ALA A 218 6.88 -3.05 23.97
CA ALA A 218 5.64 -3.63 23.47
C ALA A 218 4.77 -2.58 22.75
N TRP A 219 4.62 -1.39 23.35
CA TRP A 219 3.89 -0.28 22.73
C TRP A 219 4.59 0.27 21.48
N GLU A 220 5.91 0.26 21.44
CA GLU A 220 6.67 0.66 20.26
C GLU A 220 6.53 -0.30 19.09
N MET A 221 6.50 -1.61 19.36
CA MET A 221 6.35 -2.63 18.33
C MET A 221 4.92 -2.78 17.83
N MET A 222 3.91 -2.42 18.63
CA MET A 222 2.50 -2.63 18.32
C MET A 222 2.07 -2.05 16.96
N PRO A 223 2.40 -0.79 16.58
CA PRO A 223 2.07 -0.27 15.25
C PRO A 223 2.69 -1.07 14.10
N VAL A 224 3.89 -1.64 14.29
CA VAL A 224 4.54 -2.46 13.26
C VAL A 224 3.77 -3.77 13.08
N VAL A 225 3.48 -4.46 14.19
CA VAL A 225 2.80 -5.76 14.17
C VAL A 225 1.38 -5.66 13.63
N VAL A 226 0.68 -4.55 13.87
CA VAL A 226 -0.71 -4.38 13.45
C VAL A 226 -0.81 -3.64 12.11
N ALA A 227 -0.27 -2.41 12.03
CA ALA A 227 -0.52 -1.54 10.89
C ALA A 227 0.27 -1.94 9.65
N ALA A 228 1.50 -2.47 9.78
CA ALA A 228 2.28 -2.86 8.60
C ALA A 228 1.64 -4.04 7.84
N PRO A 229 1.26 -5.17 8.47
CA PRO A 229 0.52 -6.23 7.80
C PRO A 229 -0.78 -5.76 7.15
N LEU A 230 -1.60 -5.00 7.88
CA LEU A 230 -2.87 -4.49 7.37
C LEU A 230 -2.67 -3.62 6.13
N SER A 231 -1.69 -2.71 6.15
CA SER A 231 -1.40 -1.82 5.03
C SER A 231 -0.97 -2.59 3.77
N ILE A 232 -0.17 -3.65 3.91
CA ILE A 232 0.24 -4.52 2.78
C ILE A 232 -0.98 -5.30 2.25
N ILE A 233 -1.81 -5.85 3.14
CA ILE A 233 -3.01 -6.61 2.76
C ILE A 233 -4.01 -5.73 2.00
N PHE A 234 -4.30 -4.52 2.48
CA PHE A 234 -5.24 -3.62 1.80
C PHE A 234 -4.72 -3.20 0.42
N LEU A 235 -3.43 -2.90 0.31
CA LEU A 235 -2.80 -2.56 -0.95
C LEU A 235 -2.92 -3.70 -1.97
N THR A 236 -2.57 -4.92 -1.57
CA THR A 236 -2.62 -6.09 -2.47
C THR A 236 -4.04 -6.52 -2.83
N ILE A 237 -5.00 -6.41 -1.91
CA ILE A 237 -6.42 -6.64 -2.21
C ILE A 237 -6.89 -5.68 -3.31
N CYS A 238 -6.62 -4.38 -3.18
CA CYS A 238 -7.05 -3.40 -4.17
C CYS A 238 -6.41 -3.63 -5.55
N CYS A 239 -5.12 -3.96 -5.59
CA CYS A 239 -4.43 -4.31 -6.83
C CYS A 239 -4.97 -5.60 -7.47
N SER A 240 -5.29 -6.61 -6.64
CA SER A 240 -5.90 -7.85 -7.08
C SER A 240 -7.31 -7.65 -7.63
N MET A 241 -8.10 -6.73 -7.05
CA MET A 241 -9.42 -6.37 -7.57
C MET A 241 -9.32 -5.82 -8.99
N ILE A 242 -8.39 -4.88 -9.25
CA ILE A 242 -8.16 -4.35 -10.59
C ILE A 242 -7.82 -5.48 -11.56
N THR A 243 -6.86 -6.34 -11.19
CA THR A 243 -6.41 -7.45 -12.03
C THR A 243 -7.55 -8.42 -12.36
N ALA A 244 -8.38 -8.76 -11.37
CA ALA A 244 -9.55 -9.61 -11.56
C ALA A 244 -10.58 -8.96 -12.50
N LYS A 245 -10.84 -7.66 -12.35
CA LYS A 245 -11.78 -6.92 -13.21
C LYS A 245 -11.28 -6.79 -14.64
N ILE A 246 -9.98 -6.56 -14.84
CA ILE A 246 -9.36 -6.59 -16.18
C ILE A 246 -9.55 -7.97 -16.82
N LYS A 247 -9.24 -9.05 -16.09
CA LYS A 247 -9.40 -10.41 -16.60
C LYS A 247 -10.85 -10.70 -17.00
N ASN A 248 -11.80 -10.37 -16.14
CA ASN A 248 -13.23 -10.56 -16.42
C ASN A 248 -13.67 -9.76 -17.65
N CYS A 249 -13.22 -8.51 -17.79
CA CYS A 249 -13.51 -7.70 -18.97
C CYS A 249 -12.96 -8.31 -20.25
N VAL A 250 -11.72 -8.83 -20.24
CA VAL A 250 -11.15 -9.52 -21.41
C VAL A 250 -11.96 -10.76 -21.75
N THR A 251 -12.34 -11.57 -20.77
CA THR A 251 -13.20 -12.74 -20.99
C THR A 251 -14.55 -12.35 -21.60
N THR A 252 -15.21 -11.33 -21.06
CA THR A 252 -16.49 -10.84 -21.60
C THR A 252 -16.34 -10.29 -23.01
N LEU A 253 -15.26 -9.57 -23.33
CA LEU A 253 -14.98 -9.11 -24.69
C LEU A 253 -14.79 -10.28 -25.66
N GLN A 254 -14.10 -11.34 -25.24
CA GLN A 254 -13.92 -12.57 -26.04
C GLN A 254 -15.26 -13.28 -26.27
N GLU A 255 -16.10 -13.40 -25.24
CA GLU A 255 -17.44 -13.98 -25.37
C GLU A 255 -18.32 -13.17 -26.34
N ILE A 256 -18.31 -11.84 -26.25
CA ILE A 256 -19.03 -10.98 -27.19
C ILE A 256 -18.52 -11.16 -28.62
N GLN A 257 -17.21 -11.35 -28.82
CA GLN A 257 -16.64 -11.59 -30.13
C GLN A 257 -17.08 -12.95 -30.70
N THR A 258 -17.05 -14.02 -29.89
CA THR A 258 -17.48 -15.36 -30.33
C THR A 258 -18.96 -15.43 -30.62
N ASP A 259 -19.81 -14.87 -29.75
CA ASP A 259 -21.27 -14.85 -29.92
C ASP A 259 -21.68 -14.10 -31.21
N LYS A 260 -20.92 -13.06 -31.57
CA LYS A 260 -21.18 -12.26 -32.78
C LYS A 260 -20.60 -12.86 -34.05
N ALA A 261 -19.46 -13.53 -33.97
CA ALA A 261 -18.91 -14.29 -35.10
C ALA A 261 -19.86 -15.43 -35.51
N LEU A 262 -20.52 -16.07 -34.54
CA LEU A 262 -21.50 -17.14 -34.79
C LEU A 262 -22.82 -16.64 -35.43
N LYS A 263 -23.18 -15.37 -35.25
CA LYS A 263 -24.47 -14.82 -35.71
C LYS A 263 -24.45 -14.26 -37.14
N ASP A 264 -23.30 -14.24 -37.81
CA ASP A 264 -23.05 -13.85 -39.23
C ASP A 264 -23.67 -12.51 -39.71
N LYS A 265 -24.19 -11.70 -38.79
CA LYS A 265 -24.87 -10.41 -39.02
C LYS A 265 -24.08 -9.22 -38.47
N THR A 266 -22.82 -9.41 -38.15
CA THR A 266 -22.04 -8.40 -37.44
C THR A 266 -21.30 -7.50 -38.42
N GLU A 267 -21.55 -6.18 -38.33
CA GLU A 267 -20.80 -5.19 -39.09
C GLU A 267 -19.29 -5.33 -38.83
N LYS A 268 -18.49 -5.38 -39.90
CA LYS A 268 -17.03 -5.49 -39.88
C LYS A 268 -16.37 -4.47 -38.94
N GLU A 269 -16.96 -3.29 -38.83
CA GLU A 269 -16.47 -2.21 -37.98
C GLU A 269 -16.63 -2.51 -36.48
N THR A 270 -17.71 -3.18 -36.08
CA THR A 270 -17.93 -3.61 -34.69
C THR A 270 -16.92 -4.67 -34.27
N LEU A 271 -16.59 -5.61 -35.16
CA LEU A 271 -15.53 -6.58 -34.94
C LEU A 271 -14.16 -5.92 -34.81
N ARG A 272 -13.85 -4.93 -35.66
CA ARG A 272 -12.61 -4.16 -35.60
C ARG A 272 -12.45 -3.41 -34.26
N CYS A 273 -13.54 -2.86 -33.72
CA CYS A 273 -13.53 -2.24 -32.39
C CYS A 273 -13.23 -3.26 -31.28
N LEU A 274 -13.85 -4.45 -31.32
CA LEU A 274 -13.60 -5.53 -30.35
C LEU A 274 -12.14 -6.01 -30.40
N GLU A 275 -11.64 -6.27 -31.60
CA GLU A 275 -10.25 -6.67 -31.83
C GLU A 275 -9.27 -5.59 -31.35
N SER A 276 -9.60 -4.31 -31.56
CA SER A 276 -8.81 -3.21 -31.01
C SER A 276 -8.82 -3.13 -29.49
N MET A 277 -9.89 -3.56 -28.82
CA MET A 277 -9.93 -3.65 -27.35
C MET A 277 -9.14 -4.86 -26.85
N LEU A 278 -9.32 -6.02 -27.46
CA LEU A 278 -8.65 -7.28 -27.08
C LEU A 278 -7.14 -7.28 -27.34
N SER A 279 -6.68 -6.53 -28.35
CA SER A 279 -5.24 -6.37 -28.64
C SER A 279 -4.50 -5.55 -27.59
N LYS A 280 -5.21 -4.79 -26.73
CA LYS A 280 -4.59 -3.96 -25.69
C LYS A 280 -4.31 -4.78 -24.45
N ARG A 281 -3.03 -4.83 -24.05
CA ARG A 281 -2.58 -5.52 -22.83
C ARG A 281 -2.40 -4.53 -21.70
N PHE A 282 -3.28 -4.57 -20.72
CA PHE A 282 -3.16 -3.72 -19.53
C PHE A 282 -1.84 -3.96 -18.80
N PRO A 283 -1.28 -2.91 -18.14
CA PRO A 283 -0.07 -3.08 -17.36
C PRO A 283 -0.35 -3.97 -16.15
N LEU A 284 0.63 -4.80 -15.82
CA LEU A 284 0.61 -5.55 -14.57
C LEU A 284 0.90 -4.60 -13.41
N ILE A 285 0.00 -4.55 -12.43
CA ILE A 285 0.17 -3.69 -11.25
C ILE A 285 1.31 -4.26 -10.40
N SER A 286 2.43 -3.53 -10.35
CA SER A 286 3.68 -4.01 -9.75
C SER A 286 4.49 -2.89 -9.08
N ALA A 287 5.27 -3.25 -8.09
CA ALA A 287 6.24 -2.39 -7.43
C ALA A 287 7.60 -2.48 -8.15
N CYS A 288 7.99 -1.39 -8.83
CA CYS A 288 9.16 -1.24 -9.69
C CYS A 288 9.37 -2.36 -10.74
N ASN A 289 8.32 -3.03 -11.21
CA ASN A 289 8.40 -4.26 -12.03
C ASN A 289 9.19 -5.42 -11.36
N VAL A 290 9.51 -5.30 -10.07
CA VAL A 290 10.21 -6.33 -9.29
C VAL A 290 9.20 -7.25 -8.62
N VAL A 291 8.16 -6.66 -8.03
CA VAL A 291 7.17 -7.39 -7.22
C VAL A 291 5.78 -7.15 -7.77
N ILE A 292 5.06 -8.23 -8.08
CA ILE A 292 3.65 -8.17 -8.50
C ILE A 292 2.80 -7.91 -7.26
N LEU A 293 1.92 -6.90 -7.31
CA LEU A 293 1.03 -6.56 -6.20
C LEU A 293 -0.24 -7.41 -6.27
N ASP A 294 -0.13 -8.70 -5.95
CA ASP A 294 -1.27 -9.61 -5.87
C ASP A 294 -1.41 -10.21 -4.46
N LEU A 295 -2.44 -11.04 -4.25
CA LEU A 295 -2.64 -11.70 -2.96
C LEU A 295 -1.55 -12.72 -2.63
N ARG A 296 -0.80 -13.22 -3.63
CA ARG A 296 0.30 -14.18 -3.42
C ARG A 296 1.46 -13.50 -2.70
N LEU A 297 1.67 -12.20 -2.96
CA LEU A 297 2.64 -11.40 -2.23
C LEU A 297 2.44 -11.47 -0.71
N ASN A 298 1.20 -11.44 -0.23
CA ASN A 298 0.92 -11.53 1.21
C ASN A 298 1.46 -12.84 1.78
N PHE A 299 1.20 -13.97 1.10
CA PHE A 299 1.72 -15.27 1.52
C PHE A 299 3.25 -15.33 1.50
N THR A 300 3.88 -14.72 0.49
CA THR A 300 5.35 -14.62 0.42
C THR A 300 5.91 -13.78 1.58
N VAL A 301 5.32 -12.61 1.84
CA VAL A 301 5.73 -11.72 2.92
C VAL A 301 5.57 -12.40 4.29
N PHE A 302 4.38 -12.90 4.61
CA PHE A 302 4.14 -13.51 5.92
C PHE A 302 4.84 -14.86 6.06
N GLY A 303 4.92 -15.65 5.00
CA GLY A 303 5.68 -16.90 4.98
C GLY A 303 7.16 -16.64 5.25
N SER A 304 7.75 -15.62 4.63
CA SER A 304 9.14 -15.25 4.88
C SER A 304 9.35 -14.76 6.32
N LEU A 305 8.47 -13.91 6.87
CA LEU A 305 8.54 -13.48 8.28
C LEU A 305 8.48 -14.69 9.23
N PHE A 306 7.60 -15.64 8.96
CA PHE A 306 7.50 -16.87 9.74
C PHE A 306 8.79 -17.71 9.66
N THR A 307 9.34 -17.92 8.45
CA THR A 307 10.59 -18.65 8.25
C THR A 307 11.76 -18.00 8.99
N TYR A 308 11.92 -16.67 8.88
CA TYR A 308 12.98 -15.95 9.60
C TYR A 308 12.76 -15.99 11.12
N GLY A 309 11.50 -15.93 11.58
CA GLY A 309 11.18 -16.10 13.01
C GLY A 309 11.61 -17.46 13.55
N LEU A 310 11.33 -18.54 12.80
CA LEU A 310 11.80 -19.89 13.14
C LEU A 310 13.33 -20.03 13.09
N LEU A 311 13.99 -19.36 12.14
CA LEU A 311 15.44 -19.33 12.06
C LEU A 311 16.04 -18.66 13.30
N PHE A 312 15.52 -17.50 13.72
CA PHE A 312 15.97 -16.84 14.96
C PHE A 312 15.76 -17.73 16.20
N LEU A 313 14.62 -18.41 16.31
CA LEU A 313 14.36 -19.36 17.40
C LEU A 313 15.35 -20.53 17.39
N SER A 314 15.77 -20.98 16.21
CA SER A 314 16.71 -22.09 16.07
C SER A 314 18.15 -21.68 16.40
N LEU A 315 18.55 -20.45 16.07
CA LEU A 315 19.87 -19.89 16.38
C LEU A 315 20.06 -19.52 17.86
N LYS A 316 18.97 -19.42 18.64
CA LYS A 316 19.00 -19.15 20.08
C LYS A 316 19.34 -20.40 20.91
N LYS A 317 19.29 -21.60 20.31
CA LYS A 317 19.73 -22.86 20.93
C LYS A 317 21.24 -23.01 20.84
#